data_AF-A0A6N0DXE5-F1
#
_entry.id   AF-A0A6N0DXE5-F1
#
_cell.length_a   1.000
_cell.length_b   1.000
_cell.length_c   1.000
_cell.angle_alpha   90.00
_cell.angle_beta   90.00
_cell.angle_gamma   90.00
#
_symmetry.space_group_name_H-M   'P 1'
#
loop_
_entity.id
_entity.type
_entity.pdbx_description
1 polymer ?
#
loop_
_entity_poly.entity_id
_entity_poly.type
_entity_poly.pdbx_seq_one_letter_code
_entity_poly.pdbx_strand_id
1 'polypeptide(L)'
;MIILPLAVVLVALAVANRAPVDLVLDPIGGRFIVSIPLFLLILAVFAIGLLIGGFAAWLGQGKWRKAARQRQREATDLRRQTDRLERELESIDQTPRQAQLPAD
;
A
#
# COMPACT_ATOMS: atom_id res chain seq x y z
N MET A 1 11.91 -12.29 2.94
CA MET A 1 12.71 -11.13 3.39
C MET A 1 13.86 -10.92 2.42
N ILE A 2 13.64 -10.08 1.40
CA ILE A 2 14.58 -9.85 0.29
C ILE A 2 15.56 -8.70 0.61
N ILE A 3 15.19 -7.85 1.57
CA ILE A 3 15.93 -6.63 1.91
C ILE A 3 17.29 -6.94 2.55
N LEU A 4 17.34 -7.98 3.40
CA LEU A 4 18.55 -8.37 4.12
C LEU A 4 19.68 -8.85 3.19
N PRO A 5 19.46 -9.82 2.27
CA PRO A 5 20.52 -10.23 1.34
C PRO A 5 20.95 -9.10 0.38
N LEU A 6 20.02 -8.23 -0.04
CA LEU A 6 20.33 -7.08 -0.89
C LEU A 6 21.25 -6.07 -0.18
N ALA A 7 20.98 -5.78 1.11
CA ALA A 7 21.83 -4.93 1.93
C ALA A 7 23.24 -5.50 2.10
N VAL A 8 23.36 -6.82 2.31
CA VAL A 8 24.67 -7.49 2.42
C VAL A 8 25.49 -7.36 1.14
N VAL A 9 24.88 -7.55 -0.03
CA VAL A 9 25.56 -7.39 -1.33
C VAL A 9 26.02 -5.95 -1.53
N LEU A 10 25.17 -4.96 -1.20
CA LEU A 10 25.53 -3.54 -1.29
C LEU A 10 26.70 -3.18 -0.37
N VAL A 11 26.72 -3.70 0.87
CA VAL A 11 27.82 -3.48 1.83
C VAL A 11 29.10 -4.20 1.37
N ALA A 12 29.00 -5.41 0.83
CA ALA A 12 30.16 -6.14 0.31
C ALA A 12 30.78 -5.42 -0.90
N LEU A 13 29.96 -4.93 -1.83
CA LEU A 13 30.41 -4.08 -2.94
C LEU A 13 31.07 -2.80 -2.42
N ALA A 14 30.51 -2.21 -1.37
CA ALA A 14 30.98 -0.99 -0.76
C ALA A 14 32.38 -1.11 -0.15
N VAL A 15 32.58 -2.18 0.62
CA VAL A 15 33.85 -2.47 1.30
C VAL A 15 34.92 -2.90 0.30
N ALA A 16 34.54 -3.69 -0.72
CA ALA A 16 35.45 -4.13 -1.78
C ALA A 16 35.89 -2.96 -2.68
N ASN A 17 34.99 -2.00 -2.96
CA ASN A 17 35.29 -0.77 -3.72
C ASN A 17 35.41 0.46 -2.81
N ARG A 18 36.39 0.44 -1.90
CA ARG A 18 36.78 1.60 -1.09
C ARG A 18 37.66 2.62 -1.81
N ALA A 19 38.15 2.27 -3.00
CA ALA A 19 39.03 3.15 -3.77
C ALA A 19 38.28 4.44 -4.14
N PRO A 20 38.88 5.62 -3.92
CA PRO A 20 38.31 6.88 -4.36
C PRO A 20 38.29 6.90 -5.90
N VAL A 21 37.13 7.28 -6.46
CA VAL A 21 36.94 7.45 -7.90
C VAL A 21 36.59 8.91 -8.16
N ASP A 22 37.18 9.50 -9.19
CA ASP A 22 36.86 10.84 -9.61
C ASP A 22 35.52 10.84 -10.34
N LEU A 23 34.50 11.39 -9.68
CA LEU A 23 33.19 11.61 -10.28
C LEU A 23 33.20 12.98 -10.94
N VAL A 24 33.13 12.99 -12.26
CA VAL A 24 32.97 14.22 -13.05
C VAL A 24 31.48 14.46 -13.26
N LEU A 25 30.94 15.47 -12.58
CA LEU A 25 29.58 15.96 -12.82
C LEU A 25 29.64 17.19 -13.71
N ASP A 26 28.82 17.19 -14.76
CA ASP A 26 28.57 18.37 -15.59
C ASP A 26 27.10 18.81 -15.50
N PRO A 27 26.68 19.41 -14.37
CA PRO A 27 25.38 20.05 -14.29
C PRO A 27 25.43 21.35 -15.10
N ILE A 28 24.81 21.34 -16.28
CA ILE A 28 24.49 22.55 -17.04
C ILE A 28 25.75 23.32 -17.52
N GLY A 29 26.81 22.62 -17.92
CA GLY A 29 28.00 23.22 -18.55
C GLY A 29 29.13 23.60 -17.60
N GLY A 30 29.09 23.18 -16.33
CA GLY A 30 30.15 23.36 -15.36
C GLY A 30 30.80 22.03 -14.99
N ARG A 31 32.12 21.89 -15.18
CA ARG A 31 32.84 20.64 -14.83
C ARG A 31 33.21 20.61 -13.34
N PHE A 32 32.46 19.85 -12.55
CA PHE A 32 32.77 19.58 -11.13
C PHE A 32 33.38 18.19 -10.99
N ILE A 33 34.58 18.12 -10.43
CA ILE A 33 35.26 16.85 -10.14
C ILE A 33 35.24 16.64 -8.64
N VAL A 34 34.61 15.56 -8.18
CA VAL A 34 34.55 15.20 -6.78
C VAL A 34 35.11 13.79 -6.62
N SER A 35 36.18 13.65 -5.85
CA SER A 35 36.76 12.35 -5.55
C SER A 35 36.02 11.75 -4.37
N ILE A 36 35.19 10.74 -4.62
CA ILE A 36 34.42 10.04 -3.59
C ILE A 36 34.59 8.52 -3.74
N PRO A 37 34.59 7.77 -2.62
CA PRO A 37 34.48 6.32 -2.68
C PRO A 37 33.20 5.91 -3.43
N LEU A 38 33.33 4.96 -4.36
CA LEU A 38 32.23 4.50 -5.22
C LEU A 38 31.00 4.02 -4.42
N PHE A 39 31.25 3.47 -3.23
CA PHE A 39 30.17 2.96 -2.38
C PHE A 39 29.17 4.03 -1.92
N LEU A 40 29.64 5.25 -1.67
CA LEU A 40 28.78 6.37 -1.27
C LEU A 40 27.81 6.73 -2.39
N LEU A 41 28.29 6.70 -3.64
CA LEU A 41 27.48 6.97 -4.82
C LEU A 41 26.38 5.90 -5.00
N ILE A 42 26.75 4.62 -4.96
CA ILE A 42 25.79 3.51 -5.10
C ILE A 42 24.73 3.57 -4.00
N LEU A 43 25.15 3.82 -2.75
CA LEU A 43 24.24 3.90 -1.61
C LEU A 43 23.30 5.11 -1.73
N ALA A 44 23.80 6.26 -2.17
CA ALA A 44 22.97 7.45 -2.41
C ALA A 44 21.91 7.21 -3.49
N VAL A 45 22.30 6.64 -4.64
CA VAL A 45 21.36 6.31 -5.73
C VAL A 45 20.31 5.30 -5.26
N PHE A 46 20.73 4.28 -4.51
CA PHE A 46 19.81 3.30 -3.93
C PHE A 46 18.84 3.91 -2.93
N ALA A 47 19.32 4.77 -2.02
CA ALA A 47 18.50 5.48 -1.06
C ALA A 47 17.46 6.38 -1.74
N ILE A 48 17.87 7.12 -2.77
CA ILE A 48 16.94 7.93 -3.59
C ILE A 48 15.88 7.04 -4.25
N GLY A 49 16.28 5.92 -4.86
CA GLY A 49 15.35 4.97 -5.46
C GLY A 49 14.34 4.41 -4.45
N LEU A 50 14.79 4.09 -3.23
CA LEU A 50 13.92 3.61 -2.16
C LEU A 50 12.97 4.69 -1.65
N LEU A 51 13.43 5.94 -1.53
CA LEU A 51 12.58 7.07 -1.14
C LEU A 51 11.48 7.32 -2.18
N ILE A 52 11.83 7.33 -3.46
CA ILE A 52 10.88 7.50 -4.57
C ILE A 52 9.89 6.33 -4.58
N GLY A 53 10.38 5.09 -4.52
CA GLY A 53 9.53 3.90 -4.49
C GLY A 53 8.59 3.87 -3.29
N GLY A 54 9.10 4.24 -2.10
CA GLY A 54 8.32 4.35 -0.87
C GLY A 54 7.25 5.44 -0.95
N PHE A 55 7.60 6.61 -1.50
CA PHE A 55 6.65 7.71 -1.69
C PHE A 55 5.57 7.36 -2.72
N ALA A 56 5.95 6.71 -3.82
CA ALA A 56 5.01 6.20 -4.83
C ALA A 56 4.06 5.15 -4.23
N ALA A 57 4.58 4.21 -3.43
CA ALA A 57 3.78 3.22 -2.72
C ALA A 57 2.83 3.89 -1.70
N TRP A 58 3.29 4.91 -0.98
CA TRP A 58 2.48 5.67 -0.02
C TRP A 58 1.33 6.42 -0.71
N LEU A 59 1.62 7.11 -1.82
CA LEU A 59 0.59 7.75 -2.66
C LEU A 59 -0.40 6.72 -3.21
N GLY A 60 0.08 5.54 -3.62
CA GLY A 60 -0.74 4.42 -4.06
C GLY A 60 -1.66 3.90 -2.95
N GLN A 61 -1.15 3.68 -1.74
CA GLN A 61 -1.90 3.19 -0.58
C GLN A 61 -2.92 4.21 -0.04
N GLY A 62 -2.72 5.51 -0.25
CA GLY A 62 -3.66 6.56 0.17
C GLY A 62 -5.06 6.39 -0.41
N LYS A 63 -5.18 5.94 -1.67
CA LYS A 63 -6.47 5.65 -2.32
C LYS A 63 -7.21 4.46 -1.68
N TRP A 64 -6.49 3.46 -1.19
CA TRP A 64 -7.07 2.23 -0.61
C TRP A 64 -7.72 2.47 0.76
N ARG A 65 -7.26 3.47 1.54
CA ARG A 65 -7.89 3.83 2.82
C ARG A 65 -9.32 4.36 2.66
N LYS A 66 -9.64 5.03 1.54
CA LYS A 66 -11.03 5.44 1.22
C LYS A 66 -11.84 4.27 0.67
N ALA A 67 -11.26 3.47 -0.23
CA ALA A 67 -11.94 2.31 -0.81
C ALA A 67 -12.36 1.28 0.24
N ALA A 68 -11.52 0.99 1.23
CA ALA A 68 -11.87 0.07 2.32
C ALA A 68 -13.07 0.54 3.15
N ARG A 69 -13.16 1.86 3.44
CA ARG A 69 -14.30 2.43 4.18
C ARG A 69 -15.58 2.43 3.35
N GLN A 70 -15.48 2.69 2.04
CA GLN A 70 -16.60 2.67 1.12
C GLN A 70 -17.19 1.25 1.02
N ARG A 71 -16.33 0.25 0.80
CA ARG A 71 -16.71 -1.17 0.72
C ARG A 71 -17.39 -1.67 2.00
N GLN A 72 -16.94 -1.21 3.17
CA GLN A 72 -17.53 -1.61 4.44
C GLN A 72 -18.91 -0.99 4.68
N ARG A 73 -19.15 0.24 4.18
CA ARG A 73 -20.47 0.88 4.23
C ARG A 73 -21.45 0.16 3.30
N GLU A 74 -21.06 -0.09 2.06
CA GLU A 74 -21.87 -0.83 1.09
C GLU A 74 -22.26 -2.21 1.62
N ALA A 75 -21.31 -2.97 2.19
CA ALA A 75 -21.60 -4.28 2.77
C ALA A 75 -22.57 -4.22 3.97
N THR A 76 -22.51 -3.14 4.77
CA THR A 76 -23.43 -2.94 5.89
C THR A 76 -24.83 -2.60 5.40
N ASP A 77 -24.94 -1.75 4.37
CA ASP A 77 -26.23 -1.35 3.82
C ASP A 77 -26.90 -2.50 3.04
N LEU A 78 -26.13 -3.33 2.34
CA LEU A 78 -26.61 -4.58 1.74
C LEU A 78 -27.17 -5.54 2.80
N ARG A 79 -26.45 -5.75 3.91
CA ARG A 79 -26.92 -6.58 5.04
C ARG A 79 -28.21 -6.04 5.68
N ARG A 80 -28.33 -4.72 5.82
CA ARG A 80 -29.56 -4.10 6.35
C ARG A 80 -30.76 -4.28 5.43
N GLN A 81 -30.53 -4.28 4.12
CA GLN A 81 -31.59 -4.53 3.15
C GLN A 81 -32.04 -5.99 3.23
N THR A 82 -31.12 -6.95 3.29
CA THR A 82 -31.51 -8.36 3.47
C THR A 82 -32.28 -8.59 4.76
N ASP A 83 -31.83 -8.03 5.89
CA ASP A 83 -32.54 -8.16 7.17
C ASP A 83 -33.95 -7.53 7.13
N ARG A 84 -34.12 -6.42 6.39
CA ARG A 84 -35.45 -5.79 6.21
C ARG A 84 -36.37 -6.66 5.37
N LEU A 85 -35.89 -7.15 4.24
CA LEU A 85 -36.66 -8.01 3.35
C LEU A 85 -37.07 -9.32 4.06
N GLU A 86 -36.17 -9.89 4.84
CA GLU A 86 -36.44 -11.12 5.62
C GLU A 86 -37.54 -10.90 6.66
N ARG A 87 -37.52 -9.78 7.40
CA ARG A 87 -38.59 -9.42 8.34
C ARG A 87 -39.92 -9.14 7.65
N GLU A 88 -39.90 -8.52 6.47
CA GLU A 88 -41.11 -8.22 5.71
C GLU A 88 -41.75 -9.52 5.21
N LEU A 89 -40.96 -10.46 4.68
CA LEU A 89 -41.42 -11.81 4.33
C LEU A 89 -41.99 -12.57 5.53
N GLU A 90 -41.32 -12.50 6.69
CA GLU A 90 -41.80 -13.14 7.92
C GLU A 90 -43.13 -12.54 8.41
N SER A 91 -43.31 -11.21 8.27
CA SER A 91 -44.58 -10.55 8.61
C SER A 91 -45.73 -10.89 7.65
N ILE A 92 -45.42 -11.08 6.37
CA ILE A 92 -46.39 -11.53 5.35
C ILE A 92 -46.83 -12.97 5.64
N ASP A 93 -45.91 -13.85 6.05
CA ASP A 93 -46.23 -15.24 6.39
C ASP A 93 -46.99 -15.40 7.72
N GLN A 94 -46.89 -14.40 8.62
CA GLN A 94 -47.64 -14.38 9.89
C GLN A 94 -49.09 -13.87 9.73
N THR A 95 -49.35 -13.05 8.71
CA THR A 95 -50.67 -12.42 8.47
C THR A 95 -51.83 -13.44 8.21
N PRO A 96 -51.63 -14.60 7.55
CA PRO A 96 -52.65 -15.63 7.42
C PRO A 96 -52.89 -16.46 8.70
N ARG A 97 -51.85 -16.60 9.54
CA ARG A 97 -51.86 -17.53 10.69
C ARG A 97 -52.63 -16.99 11.90
N GLN A 98 -52.65 -15.66 12.06
CA GLN A 98 -53.43 -14.99 13.13
C GLN A 98 -54.93 -14.89 12.83
N ALA A 99 -55.33 -14.90 11.55
CA ALA A 99 -56.74 -14.88 11.15
C ALA A 99 -57.44 -16.24 11.31
N GLN A 100 -56.71 -17.32 11.61
CA GLN A 100 -57.19 -18.70 11.69
C GLN A 100 -57.21 -19.30 13.10
N LEU A 101 -57.11 -18.49 14.17
CA LEU A 101 -57.44 -18.93 15.53
C LEU A 101 -58.86 -18.46 15.91
N PRO A 102 -59.92 -19.19 15.51
CA PRO A 102 -61.18 -19.15 16.23
C PRO A 102 -60.96 -19.88 17.56
N ALA A 103 -61.10 -19.14 18.67
CA ALA A 103 -61.24 -19.75 19.98
C ALA A 103 -62.70 -20.16 20.14
N ASP A 104 -62.91 -21.47 20.20
CA ASP A 104 -64.13 -22.13 20.67
C ASP A 104 -64.45 -21.78 22.14
#